data_AF-G2PW01-F1
#
_entry.id   AF-G2PW01-F1
#
_cell.length_a   1.000
_cell.length_b   1.000
_cell.length_c   1.000
_cell.angle_alpha   90.00
_cell.angle_beta   90.00
_cell.angle_gamma   90.00
#
_symmetry.space_group_name_H-M   'P 1'
#
loop_
_entity.id
_entity.type
_entity.pdbx_description
1 polymer ?
#
loop_
_entity_poly.entity_id
_entity_poly.type
_entity_poly.pdbx_seq_one_letter_code
_entity_poly.pdbx_strand_id
1 'polypeptide(L)'
;MQIARIQIHQEFVKVKLSQEHVKVKIDQDRCWEEVNLGSTDYLVRSSAQRGYEQVLRYIEKTAENGNRLARIEDGGEPIIDICIEEAFPTYDYNVDIIPKSRPEIYFEGGKVYIDFEMGKVDVRV
;
A
#
# COMPACT_ATOMS: atom_id res chain seq x y z
N MET A 1 -33.91 12.20 78.98
CA MET A 1 -34.02 12.12 77.51
C MET A 1 -32.67 11.66 76.98
N GLN A 2 -32.52 10.38 76.60
CA GLN A 2 -31.26 9.86 76.07
C GLN A 2 -31.22 10.21 74.58
N ILE A 3 -30.23 11.00 74.16
CA ILE A 3 -30.09 11.40 72.76
C ILE A 3 -29.37 10.26 72.04
N ALA A 4 -30.02 9.63 71.07
CA ALA A 4 -29.39 8.61 70.23
C ALA A 4 -28.22 9.23 69.45
N ARG A 5 -27.06 8.57 69.44
CA ARG A 5 -25.84 9.11 68.83
C ARG A 5 -25.52 8.32 67.57
N ILE A 6 -25.90 8.87 66.43
CA ILE A 6 -25.61 8.28 65.13
C ILE A 6 -24.15 8.57 64.74
N GLN A 7 -23.42 7.54 64.36
CA GLN A 7 -22.10 7.65 63.71
C GLN A 7 -22.18 7.11 62.29
N ILE A 8 -21.77 7.94 61.33
CA ILE A 8 -21.73 7.59 59.91
C ILE A 8 -20.27 7.52 59.49
N HIS A 9 -19.87 6.40 58.89
CA HIS A 9 -18.61 6.26 58.19
C HIS A 9 -18.89 6.02 56.70
N GLN A 10 -18.25 6.78 55.83
CA GLN A 10 -18.45 6.71 54.39
C GLN A 10 -17.11 6.49 53.69
N GLU A 11 -17.06 5.44 52.87
CA GLU A 11 -16.01 5.22 51.88
C GLU A 11 -16.55 5.68 50.52
N PHE A 12 -15.85 6.61 49.87
CA PHE A 12 -16.24 7.13 48.56
C PHE A 12 -15.85 6.17 47.43
N VAL A 13 -16.65 6.16 46.37
CA VAL A 13 -16.34 5.45 45.13
C VAL A 13 -15.01 5.97 44.55
N LYS A 14 -14.16 5.08 44.06
CA LYS A 14 -12.97 5.44 43.28
C LYS A 14 -13.12 4.93 41.86
N VAL A 15 -12.74 5.77 40.90
CA VAL A 15 -12.71 5.42 39.48
C VAL A 15 -11.25 5.33 39.06
N LYS A 16 -10.87 4.18 38.51
CA LYS A 16 -9.57 3.98 37.87
C LYS A 16 -9.79 4.03 36.36
N LEU A 17 -9.10 4.96 35.72
CA LEU A 17 -9.12 5.14 34.28
C LEU A 17 -7.75 4.77 33.72
N SER A 18 -7.72 3.89 32.72
CA SER A 18 -6.54 3.71 31.88
C SER A 18 -6.93 3.76 30.41
N GLN A 19 -6.02 4.22 29.56
CA GLN A 19 -6.30 4.40 28.14
C GLN A 19 -5.16 3.86 27.29
N GLU A 20 -5.53 3.23 26.18
CA GLU A 20 -4.65 2.85 25.09
C GLU A 20 -4.82 3.88 23.97
N HIS A 21 -3.76 4.65 23.71
CA HIS A 21 -3.78 5.64 22.64
C HIS A 21 -3.92 5.00 21.26
N VAL A 22 -4.60 5.70 20.35
CA VAL A 22 -4.67 5.29 18.93
C VAL A 22 -3.28 5.37 18.32
N LYS A 23 -2.89 4.32 17.59
CA LYS A 23 -1.72 4.29 16.73
C LYS A 23 -2.18 4.34 15.28
N VAL A 24 -1.45 5.11 14.48
CA VAL A 24 -1.64 5.16 13.03
C VAL A 24 -0.51 4.37 12.39
N LYS A 25 -0.86 3.34 11.63
CA LYS A 25 0.08 2.57 10.82
C LYS A 25 -0.13 2.94 9.35
N ILE A 26 0.94 3.36 8.69
CA ILE A 26 0.95 3.76 7.29
C ILE A 26 1.83 2.77 6.54
N ASP A 27 1.22 1.95 5.71
CA ASP A 27 1.92 1.03 4.81
C ASP A 27 2.14 1.71 3.45
N GLN A 28 3.40 1.78 3.02
CA GLN A 28 3.82 2.45 1.79
C GLN A 28 4.52 1.51 0.81
N ASP A 29 4.52 0.20 1.06
CA ASP A 29 5.36 -0.74 0.30
C ASP A 29 5.08 -0.64 -1.20
N ARG A 30 3.81 -0.65 -1.60
CA ARG A 30 3.40 -0.48 -3.00
C ARG A 30 3.81 0.86 -3.63
N CYS A 31 3.81 1.93 -2.85
CA CYS A 31 4.24 3.24 -3.33
C CYS A 31 5.74 3.26 -3.64
N TRP A 32 6.54 2.64 -2.76
CA TRP A 32 7.98 2.51 -2.95
C TRP A 32 8.33 1.57 -4.10
N GLU A 33 7.60 0.47 -4.24
CA GLU A 33 7.72 -0.47 -5.36
C GLU A 33 7.55 0.22 -6.72
N GLU A 34 6.52 1.06 -6.87
CA GLU A 34 6.24 1.78 -8.13
C GLU A 34 7.33 2.78 -8.54
N VAL A 35 8.13 3.26 -7.58
CA VAL A 35 9.27 4.17 -7.85
C VAL A 35 10.62 3.43 -7.90
N ASN A 36 10.60 2.10 -8.07
CA ASN A 36 11.78 1.23 -8.05
C ASN A 36 12.58 1.25 -6.73
N LEU A 37 11.93 1.53 -5.61
CA LEU A 37 12.49 1.47 -4.26
C LEU A 37 11.89 0.34 -3.41
N GLY A 38 11.26 -0.64 -4.08
CA GLY A 38 10.66 -1.81 -3.44
C GLY A 38 11.67 -2.83 -2.94
N SER A 39 11.14 -3.93 -2.39
CA SER A 39 11.95 -5.07 -1.94
C SER A 39 12.75 -5.71 -3.08
N THR A 40 13.87 -6.37 -2.75
CA THR A 40 14.67 -7.10 -3.75
C THR A 40 13.85 -8.14 -4.51
N ASP A 41 12.93 -8.83 -3.82
CA ASP A 41 12.05 -9.83 -4.44
C ASP A 41 11.11 -9.18 -5.48
N TYR A 42 10.48 -8.06 -5.14
CA TYR A 42 9.66 -7.30 -6.07
C TYR A 42 10.47 -6.83 -7.29
N LEU A 43 11.66 -6.27 -7.07
CA LEU A 43 12.51 -5.77 -8.15
C LEU A 43 12.96 -6.89 -9.10
N VAL A 44 13.26 -8.07 -8.59
CA VAL A 44 13.60 -9.25 -9.40
C VAL A 44 12.41 -9.69 -10.25
N ARG A 45 11.22 -9.84 -9.65
CA ARG A 45 10.00 -10.26 -10.38
C ARG A 45 9.60 -9.27 -11.45
N SER A 46 9.56 -7.98 -11.11
CA SER A 46 9.19 -6.91 -12.06
C SER A 46 10.21 -6.79 -13.20
N SER A 47 11.49 -6.98 -12.94
CA SER A 47 12.52 -6.97 -13.98
C SER A 47 12.45 -8.20 -14.88
N ALA A 48 12.19 -9.38 -14.31
CA ALA A 48 11.96 -10.61 -15.08
C ALA A 48 10.73 -10.46 -16.01
N GLN A 49 9.63 -9.91 -15.48
CA GLN A 49 8.42 -9.65 -16.25
C GLN A 49 8.68 -8.67 -17.41
N ARG A 50 9.36 -7.54 -17.15
CA ARG A 50 9.75 -6.58 -18.20
C ARG A 50 10.63 -7.21 -19.27
N GLY A 51 11.58 -8.07 -18.87
CA GLY A 51 12.43 -8.80 -19.80
C GLY A 51 11.62 -9.76 -20.68
N TYR A 52 10.68 -10.50 -20.08
CA TYR A 52 9.79 -11.41 -20.81
C TYR A 52 8.93 -10.67 -21.84
N GLU A 53 8.31 -9.56 -21.46
CA GLU A 53 7.53 -8.72 -22.37
C GLU A 53 8.37 -8.17 -23.52
N GLN A 54 9.63 -7.80 -23.26
CA GLN A 54 10.54 -7.33 -24.29
C GLN A 54 10.87 -8.42 -25.31
N VAL A 55 11.07 -9.66 -24.84
CA VAL A 55 11.27 -10.82 -25.72
C VAL A 55 10.04 -11.05 -26.59
N LEU A 56 8.83 -11.01 -26.02
CA LEU A 56 7.59 -11.19 -26.79
C LEU A 56 7.42 -10.12 -27.87
N ARG A 57 7.62 -8.84 -27.53
CA ARG A 57 7.59 -7.74 -28.51
C ARG A 57 8.61 -7.92 -29.63
N TYR A 58 9.79 -8.44 -29.31
CA TYR A 58 10.82 -8.71 -30.32
C TYR A 58 10.44 -9.88 -31.24
N ILE A 59 9.84 -10.94 -30.69
CA ILE A 59 9.32 -12.07 -31.47
C ILE A 59 8.23 -11.58 -32.44
N GLU A 60 7.27 -10.79 -31.95
CA GLU A 60 6.20 -10.19 -32.75
C GLU A 60 6.77 -9.36 -33.90
N LYS A 61 7.64 -8.39 -33.60
CA LYS A 61 8.31 -7.56 -34.61
C LYS A 61 9.06 -8.38 -35.65
N THR A 62 9.79 -9.41 -35.21
CA THR A 62 10.56 -10.28 -36.10
C THR A 62 9.64 -11.07 -37.03
N ALA A 63 8.53 -11.58 -36.52
CA ALA A 63 7.54 -12.31 -37.31
C ALA A 63 6.85 -11.38 -38.32
N GLU A 64 6.49 -10.16 -37.94
CA GLU A 64 5.93 -9.15 -38.84
C GLU A 64 6.89 -8.81 -40.00
N ASN A 65 8.17 -8.59 -39.68
CA ASN A 65 9.20 -8.37 -40.69
C ASN A 65 9.37 -9.59 -41.61
N GLY A 66 9.39 -10.80 -41.05
CA GLY A 66 9.40 -12.03 -41.84
C GLY A 66 8.21 -12.15 -42.78
N ASN A 67 7.00 -11.79 -42.32
CA ASN A 67 5.79 -11.79 -43.13
C ASN A 67 5.83 -10.75 -44.26
N ARG A 68 6.46 -9.57 -44.04
CA ARG A 68 6.68 -8.56 -45.08
C ARG A 68 7.65 -9.08 -46.14
N LEU A 69 8.76 -9.69 -45.71
CA LEU A 69 9.76 -10.25 -46.63
C LEU A 69 9.23 -11.45 -47.41
N ALA A 70 8.36 -12.26 -46.81
CA ALA A 70 7.72 -13.39 -47.48
C ALA A 70 6.74 -12.96 -48.59
N ARG A 71 6.28 -11.71 -48.57
CA ARG A 71 5.40 -11.08 -49.57
C ARG A 71 6.10 -9.96 -50.33
N ILE A 72 7.42 -10.07 -50.54
CA ILE A 72 8.19 -9.03 -51.22
C ILE A 72 7.72 -8.77 -52.66
N GLU A 73 7.05 -9.74 -53.27
CA GLU A 73 6.44 -9.65 -54.60
C GLU A 73 5.23 -8.71 -54.66
N ASP A 74 4.60 -8.38 -53.52
CA ASP A 74 3.49 -7.41 -53.46
C ASP A 74 3.95 -5.97 -53.80
N GLY A 75 5.26 -5.77 -53.99
CA GLY A 75 5.86 -4.47 -54.32
C GLY A 75 6.27 -3.67 -53.09
N GLY A 76 6.55 -2.38 -53.29
CA GLY A 76 7.10 -1.50 -52.25
C GLY A 76 8.60 -1.72 -52.00
N GLU A 77 9.09 -1.25 -50.86
CA GLU A 77 10.52 -1.29 -50.51
C GLU A 77 10.76 -1.91 -49.11
N PRO A 78 10.24 -3.13 -48.82
CA PRO A 78 10.19 -3.67 -47.45
C PRO A 78 11.56 -3.80 -46.78
N ILE A 79 12.63 -4.07 -47.54
CA ILE A 79 13.99 -4.13 -46.99
C ILE A 79 14.44 -2.74 -46.52
N ILE A 80 14.20 -1.71 -47.33
CA ILE A 80 14.59 -0.33 -47.01
C ILE A 80 13.77 0.17 -45.82
N ASP A 81 12.46 -0.07 -45.82
CA ASP A 81 11.56 0.32 -44.74
C ASP A 81 11.99 -0.31 -43.40
N ILE A 82 12.23 -1.64 -43.38
CA ILE A 82 12.72 -2.33 -42.18
C ILE A 82 14.07 -1.74 -41.74
N CYS A 83 14.99 -1.50 -42.66
CA CYS A 83 16.27 -0.87 -42.33
C CYS A 83 16.09 0.52 -41.68
N ILE A 84 15.18 1.34 -42.18
CA ILE A 84 14.89 2.68 -41.63
C ILE A 84 14.25 2.56 -40.24
N GLU A 85 13.25 1.68 -40.08
CA GLU A 85 12.55 1.44 -38.82
C GLU A 85 13.50 0.94 -37.72
N GLU A 86 14.47 0.08 -38.05
CA GLU A 86 15.49 -0.41 -37.12
C GLU A 86 16.59 0.62 -36.84
N ALA A 87 17.03 1.37 -37.85
CA ALA A 87 18.12 2.35 -37.71
C ALA A 87 17.68 3.62 -36.99
N PHE A 88 16.42 4.00 -37.14
CA PHE A 88 15.84 5.23 -36.59
C PHE A 88 14.57 4.92 -35.78
N PRO A 89 14.70 4.22 -34.65
CA PRO A 89 13.56 3.93 -33.80
C PRO A 89 12.92 5.25 -33.34
N THR A 90 11.60 5.34 -33.48
CA THR A 90 10.81 6.45 -32.97
C THR A 90 10.42 6.16 -31.52
N TYR A 91 10.73 7.10 -30.63
CA TYR A 91 10.35 7.03 -29.22
C TYR A 91 9.28 8.09 -28.95
N ASP A 92 8.16 7.65 -28.36
CA ASP A 92 7.21 8.57 -27.76
C ASP A 92 7.67 8.88 -26.33
N TYR A 93 8.02 10.14 -26.09
CA TYR A 93 8.43 10.60 -24.77
C TYR A 93 7.24 11.25 -24.08
N ASN A 94 6.89 10.71 -22.92
CA ASN A 94 5.87 11.29 -22.07
C ASN A 94 6.36 11.40 -20.62
N VAL A 95 5.76 12.29 -19.86
CA VAL A 95 6.01 12.43 -18.42
C VAL A 95 4.88 11.75 -17.68
N ASP A 96 5.23 10.85 -16.78
CA ASP A 96 4.27 10.23 -15.89
C ASP A 96 4.51 10.65 -14.43
N ILE A 97 3.44 10.67 -13.63
CA ILE A 97 3.50 10.98 -12.20
C ILE A 97 3.42 9.68 -11.41
N ILE A 98 4.47 9.35 -10.68
CA ILE A 98 4.57 8.19 -9.79
C ILE A 98 4.87 8.63 -8.35
N PRO A 99 4.43 7.89 -7.32
CA PRO A 99 3.62 6.66 -7.39
C PRO A 99 2.16 6.92 -7.79
N LYS A 100 1.53 5.90 -8.39
CA LYS A 100 0.10 5.86 -8.71
C LYS A 100 -0.73 5.36 -7.54
N SER A 101 -0.14 4.50 -6.72
CA SER A 101 -0.77 3.97 -5.53
C SER A 101 -0.75 4.97 -4.39
N ARG A 102 -1.77 4.87 -3.53
CA ARG A 102 -1.82 5.57 -2.25
C ARG A 102 -1.35 4.63 -1.15
N PRO A 103 -0.80 5.17 -0.05
CA PRO A 103 -0.48 4.34 1.10
C PRO A 103 -1.75 3.77 1.74
N GLU A 104 -1.64 2.60 2.32
CA GLU A 104 -2.71 1.99 3.10
C GLU A 104 -2.60 2.45 4.57
N ILE A 105 -3.70 2.96 5.12
CA ILE A 105 -3.71 3.57 6.45
C ILE A 105 -4.60 2.75 7.38
N TYR A 106 -4.02 2.34 8.49
CA TYR A 106 -4.66 1.54 9.52
C TYR A 106 -4.63 2.27 10.87
N PHE A 107 -5.67 2.05 11.67
CA PHE A 107 -5.79 2.59 13.02
C PHE A 107 -5.88 1.44 14.01
N GLU A 108 -5.04 1.46 15.05
CA GLU A 108 -4.96 0.43 16.08
C GLU A 108 -5.11 1.07 17.47
N GLY A 109 -5.70 0.34 18.43
CA GLY A 109 -5.87 0.82 19.80
C GLY A 109 -7.09 1.74 19.98
N GLY A 110 -6.96 2.76 20.84
CA GLY A 110 -8.05 3.69 21.16
C GLY A 110 -9.04 3.18 22.22
N LYS A 111 -8.62 2.25 23.07
CA LYS A 111 -9.46 1.68 24.11
C LYS A 111 -9.35 2.46 25.41
N VAL A 112 -10.49 2.62 26.08
CA VAL A 112 -10.57 3.18 27.43
C VAL A 112 -11.03 2.08 28.36
N TYR A 113 -10.28 1.85 29.43
CA TYR A 113 -10.61 0.91 30.48
C TYR A 113 -11.03 1.71 31.71
N ILE A 114 -12.23 1.41 32.20
CA ILE A 114 -12.82 2.07 33.37
C ILE A 114 -13.09 1.01 34.41
N ASP A 115 -12.50 1.17 35.59
CA ASP A 115 -12.68 0.27 36.71
C ASP A 115 -13.25 1.02 37.91
N PHE A 116 -14.21 0.42 38.61
CA PHE A 116 -14.94 1.06 39.70
C PHE A 116 -14.72 0.31 41.01
N GLU A 117 -14.18 1.01 42.00
CA GLU A 117 -14.17 0.55 43.39
C GLU A 117 -15.36 1.18 44.10
N MET A 118 -16.41 0.39 44.33
CA MET A 118 -17.64 0.88 44.95
C MET A 118 -17.40 1.30 46.40
N GLY A 119 -17.92 2.48 46.75
CA GLY A 119 -17.94 2.96 48.12
C GLY A 119 -19.00 2.24 48.96
N LYS A 120 -18.92 2.42 50.28
CA LYS A 120 -19.90 1.91 51.24
C LYS A 120 -20.21 2.96 52.31
N VAL A 121 -21.38 2.83 52.91
CA VAL A 121 -21.79 3.66 54.04
C VAL A 121 -22.14 2.74 55.19
N ASP A 122 -21.42 2.91 56.29
CA ASP A 122 -21.65 2.21 57.54
C ASP A 122 -22.30 3.18 58.54
N VAL A 123 -23.51 2.87 59.00
CA VAL A 123 -24.26 3.67 59.98
C VAL A 123 -24.39 2.88 61.28
N ARG A 124 -23.98 3.48 62.41
CA ARG A 124 -24.14 2.93 63.76
C ARG A 124 -25.00 3.87 64.59
N VAL A 125 -25.93 3.31 65.37
CA VAL A 125 -26.92 4.03 66.18
C VAL A 125 -26.73 3.70 67.66
#